data_AF-A0A7X5I5I5-F1
#
_entry.id   AF-A0A7X5I5I5-F1
#
_cell.length_a   1.000
_cell.length_b   1.000
_cell.length_c   1.000
_cell.angle_alpha   90.00
_cell.angle_beta   90.00
_cell.angle_gamma   90.00
#
_symmetry.space_group_name_H-M   'P 1'
#
loop_
_entity.id
_entity.type
_entity.pdbx_description
1 polymer ?
#
loop_
_entity_poly.entity_id
_entity_poly.type
_entity_poly.pdbx_seq_one_letter_code
_entity_poly.pdbx_strand_id
1 'polypeptide(L)'
;MREDCILMVKDISVTLEKAIKLSNEYHSENISYEIEKIKNVWCRLEDDSERNWYLISKSNKKSVIKYYGYLFVKFPIALLMESCTTNIKDLLLKNGVILEKYCKSYCCNENILKQYTENKIFIDDRFLYNENIPFNEELFLKIDEGIQYINPYYFTFDDIK
;
A
#
# COMPACT_ATOMS: atom_id res chain seq x y z
N MET A 1 31.71 -14.56 4.78
CA MET A 1 30.44 -15.07 4.21
C MET A 1 29.30 -14.55 5.06
N ARG A 2 28.65 -13.45 4.65
CA ARG A 2 27.39 -13.00 5.23
C ARG A 2 26.32 -13.58 4.32
N GLU A 3 25.69 -14.66 4.77
CA GLU A 3 24.49 -15.21 4.14
C GLU A 3 23.38 -14.16 4.21
N ASP A 4 22.96 -13.71 3.03
CA ASP A 4 21.57 -13.43 2.67
C ASP A 4 20.68 -12.71 3.69
N CYS A 5 20.88 -11.40 3.82
CA CYS A 5 19.73 -10.50 3.98
C CYS A 5 19.22 -10.12 2.58
N ILE A 6 18.75 -11.10 1.79
CA ILE A 6 17.84 -10.77 0.70
C ILE A 6 16.57 -10.27 1.40
N LEU A 7 16.43 -8.95 1.52
CA LEU A 7 15.15 -8.33 1.88
C LEU A 7 14.12 -8.94 0.92
N MET A 8 13.25 -9.83 1.42
CA MET A 8 12.17 -10.38 0.60
C MET A 8 11.25 -9.24 0.23
N VAL A 9 11.43 -8.72 -0.98
CA VAL A 9 10.55 -7.72 -1.58
C VAL A 9 9.33 -8.46 -2.11
N LYS A 10 8.14 -8.11 -1.61
CA LYS A 10 6.90 -8.75 -2.04
C LYS A 10 6.41 -8.13 -3.35
N ASP A 11 6.38 -8.91 -4.42
CA ASP A 11 5.69 -8.49 -5.64
C ASP A 11 4.17 -8.51 -5.41
N ILE A 12 3.54 -7.35 -5.59
CA ILE A 12 2.09 -7.15 -5.46
C ILE A 12 1.41 -6.80 -6.79
N SER A 13 2.13 -6.85 -7.92
CA SER A 13 1.63 -6.46 -9.24
C SER A 13 0.34 -7.18 -9.59
N VAL A 14 0.32 -8.52 -9.46
CA VAL A 14 -0.85 -9.35 -9.79
C VAL A 14 -2.03 -9.03 -8.88
N THR A 15 -1.79 -8.82 -7.59
CA THR A 15 -2.83 -8.50 -6.60
C THR A 15 -3.46 -7.15 -6.91
N LEU A 16 -2.65 -6.13 -7.18
CA LEU A 16 -3.10 -4.78 -7.52
C LEU A 16 -3.82 -4.76 -8.88
N GLU A 17 -3.28 -5.41 -9.90
CA GLU A 17 -3.92 -5.49 -11.22
C GLU A 17 -5.30 -6.14 -11.13
N LYS A 18 -5.44 -7.19 -10.33
CA LYS A 18 -6.73 -7.85 -10.09
C LYS A 18 -7.72 -6.90 -9.40
N ALA A 19 -7.28 -6.10 -8.43
CA ALA A 19 -8.14 -5.13 -7.75
C ALA A 19 -8.63 -4.04 -8.72
N ILE A 20 -7.76 -3.50 -9.59
CA ILE A 20 -8.16 -2.53 -10.63
C ILE A 20 -9.32 -3.09 -11.48
N LYS A 21 -9.22 -4.35 -11.91
CA LYS A 21 -10.25 -5.02 -12.73
C LYS A 21 -11.58 -5.24 -12.00
N LEU A 22 -11.58 -5.27 -10.67
CA LEU A 22 -12.76 -5.50 -9.82
C LEU A 22 -13.35 -4.20 -9.24
N SER A 23 -12.90 -3.03 -9.70
CA SER A 23 -13.29 -1.71 -9.18
C SER A 23 -14.76 -1.36 -9.38
N ASN A 24 -15.46 -2.03 -10.28
CA ASN A 24 -16.89 -1.82 -10.50
C ASN A 24 -17.67 -2.17 -9.23
N GLU A 25 -18.59 -1.29 -8.83
CA GLU A 25 -19.44 -1.44 -7.62
C GLU A 25 -18.67 -1.44 -6.29
N TYR A 26 -17.38 -1.11 -6.32
CA TYR A 26 -16.61 -0.93 -5.10
C TYR A 26 -16.95 0.41 -4.41
N HIS A 27 -17.45 0.32 -3.18
CA HIS A 27 -17.84 1.48 -2.37
C HIS A 27 -17.10 1.45 -1.02
N SER A 28 -15.87 1.99 -1.01
CA SER A 28 -15.02 2.02 0.18
C SER A 28 -15.67 2.69 1.38
N GLU A 29 -16.42 3.77 1.17
CA GLU A 29 -17.12 4.51 2.23
C GLU A 29 -18.15 3.65 2.97
N ASN A 30 -18.95 2.86 2.23
CA ASN A 30 -19.92 1.95 2.81
C ASN A 30 -19.23 0.84 3.61
N ILE A 31 -18.14 0.29 3.08
CA ILE A 31 -17.34 -0.74 3.76
C ILE A 31 -16.74 -0.18 5.05
N SER A 32 -16.16 1.02 4.98
CA SER A 32 -15.62 1.76 6.12
C SER A 32 -16.67 1.95 7.21
N TYR A 33 -17.87 2.40 6.82
CA TYR A 33 -19.00 2.58 7.72
C TYR A 33 -19.42 1.27 8.41
N GLU A 34 -19.51 0.15 7.68
CA GLU A 34 -19.83 -1.16 8.26
C GLU A 34 -18.73 -1.64 9.23
N ILE A 35 -17.46 -1.37 8.93
CA ILE A 35 -16.35 -1.68 9.85
C ILE A 35 -16.46 -0.87 11.15
N GLU A 36 -16.82 0.42 11.09
CA GLU A 36 -16.97 1.27 12.28
C GLU A 36 -18.11 0.83 13.22
N LYS A 37 -19.08 0.04 12.73
CA LYS A 37 -20.11 -0.58 13.60
C LYS A 37 -19.51 -1.62 14.54
N ILE A 38 -18.32 -2.16 14.23
CA ILE A 38 -17.62 -3.07 15.12
C ILE A 38 -17.12 -2.27 16.34
N LYS A 39 -17.53 -2.70 17.53
CA LYS A 39 -17.19 -2.02 18.78
C LYS A 39 -15.69 -1.75 18.87
N ASN A 40 -15.33 -0.49 19.11
CA ASN A 40 -13.96 -0.03 19.33
C ASN A 40 -13.04 -0.20 18.10
N VAL A 41 -13.60 -0.18 16.88
CA VAL A 41 -12.84 -0.18 15.62
C VAL A 41 -13.07 1.14 14.90
N TRP A 42 -12.00 1.67 14.32
CA TRP A 42 -12.03 2.80 13.40
C TRP A 42 -11.61 2.34 12.01
N CYS A 43 -12.29 2.89 10.99
CA CYS A 43 -11.90 2.79 9.60
C CYS A 43 -12.02 4.20 9.04
N ARG A 44 -10.89 4.90 8.94
CA ARG A 44 -10.89 6.36 8.68
C ARG A 44 -9.74 6.73 7.77
N LEU A 45 -9.99 7.70 6.90
CA LEU A 45 -8.90 8.45 6.27
C LEU A 45 -8.17 9.19 7.39
N GLU A 46 -6.85 9.11 7.40
CA GLU A 46 -6.06 9.97 8.29
C GLU A 46 -6.16 11.43 7.78
N ASP A 47 -6.11 12.41 8.68
CA ASP A 47 -6.51 13.82 8.46
C ASP A 47 -5.74 14.58 7.34
N ASP A 48 -4.80 13.94 6.65
CA ASP A 48 -4.11 14.50 5.51
C ASP A 48 -4.86 14.19 4.21
N SER A 49 -5.30 15.24 3.52
CA SER A 49 -6.18 15.23 2.35
C SER A 49 -5.68 14.47 1.11
N GLU A 50 -4.46 13.95 1.12
CA GLU A 50 -3.85 13.25 -0.02
C GLU A 50 -3.90 11.71 0.10
N ARG A 51 -4.43 11.19 1.21
CA ARG A 51 -4.29 9.75 1.50
C ARG A 51 -5.38 8.92 0.84
N ASN A 52 -4.94 7.97 0.01
CA ASN A 52 -5.81 7.06 -0.72
C ASN A 52 -6.14 5.78 0.08
N TRP A 53 -5.84 5.75 1.38
CA TRP A 53 -6.00 4.58 2.23
C TRP A 53 -6.72 4.91 3.55
N TYR A 54 -7.79 4.17 3.85
CA TYR A 54 -8.37 4.16 5.19
C TYR A 54 -7.50 3.34 6.12
N LEU A 55 -7.16 3.88 7.29
CA LEU A 55 -6.58 3.10 8.37
C LEU A 55 -7.67 2.32 9.11
N ILE A 56 -7.48 1.00 9.19
CA ILE A 56 -8.29 0.10 10.02
C ILE A 56 -7.54 -0.13 11.33
N SER A 57 -8.15 0.26 12.45
CA SER A 57 -7.50 0.17 13.76
C SER A 57 -8.47 -0.11 14.90
N LYS A 58 -7.95 -0.70 15.98
CA LYS A 58 -8.63 -0.75 17.27
C LYS A 58 -8.37 0.54 18.02
N SER A 59 -9.41 1.14 18.58
CA SER A 59 -9.31 2.32 19.41
C SER A 59 -9.88 2.09 20.82
N ASN A 60 -9.46 2.91 21.77
CA ASN A 60 -10.14 3.04 23.06
C ASN A 60 -11.06 4.27 23.11
N LYS A 61 -11.50 4.75 21.93
CA LYS A 61 -12.20 6.02 21.68
C LYS A 61 -11.38 7.31 21.84
N LYS A 62 -10.17 7.24 22.41
CA LYS A 62 -9.25 8.39 22.54
C LYS A 62 -8.04 8.26 21.64
N SER A 63 -7.52 7.05 21.48
CA SER A 63 -6.33 6.76 20.69
C SER A 63 -6.42 5.41 20.00
N VAL A 64 -5.60 5.25 18.96
CA VAL A 64 -5.31 3.95 18.36
C VAL A 64 -4.46 3.14 19.33
N ILE A 65 -4.88 1.89 19.57
CA ILE A 65 -4.16 0.93 20.43
C ILE A 65 -3.67 -0.29 19.66
N LYS A 66 -4.19 -0.53 18.46
CA LYS A 66 -3.74 -1.62 17.59
C LYS A 66 -4.07 -1.31 16.15
N TYR A 67 -3.14 -1.55 15.24
CA TYR A 67 -3.37 -1.46 13.81
C TYR A 67 -3.85 -2.81 13.27
N TYR A 68 -4.80 -2.78 12.33
CA TYR A 68 -5.34 -3.96 11.66
C TYR A 68 -5.01 -3.98 10.17
N GLY A 69 -4.87 -2.82 9.54
CA GLY A 69 -4.47 -2.75 8.14
C GLY A 69 -4.94 -1.47 7.48
N TYR A 70 -4.90 -1.47 6.17
CA TYR A 70 -5.28 -0.35 5.33
C TYR A 70 -6.24 -0.83 4.24
N LEU A 71 -7.25 -0.03 3.93
CA LEU A 71 -8.22 -0.27 2.86
C LEU A 71 -8.07 0.83 1.80
N PHE A 72 -7.85 0.46 0.55
CA PHE A 72 -7.67 1.47 -0.51
C PHE A 72 -9.00 2.12 -0.89
N VAL A 73 -9.00 3.42 -1.17
CA VAL A 73 -10.23 4.19 -1.43
C VAL A 73 -10.84 3.84 -2.78
N LYS A 74 -10.02 3.64 -3.82
CA LYS A 74 -10.51 3.55 -5.21
C LYS A 74 -10.69 2.13 -5.73
N PHE A 75 -9.95 1.17 -5.18
CA PHE A 75 -9.92 -0.21 -5.66
C PHE A 75 -10.14 -1.18 -4.50
N PRO A 76 -10.80 -2.32 -4.72
CA PRO A 76 -11.13 -3.31 -3.69
C PRO A 76 -9.89 -4.10 -3.24
N ILE A 77 -8.98 -3.44 -2.52
CA ILE A 77 -7.82 -4.08 -1.89
C ILE A 77 -7.61 -3.57 -0.46
N ALA A 78 -7.25 -4.50 0.42
CA ALA A 78 -6.80 -4.19 1.77
C ALA A 78 -5.47 -4.87 2.09
N LEU A 79 -4.55 -4.09 2.67
CA LEU A 79 -3.27 -4.59 3.20
C LEU A 79 -3.44 -4.83 4.70
N LEU A 80 -3.48 -6.10 5.11
CA LEU A 80 -3.82 -6.49 6.47
C LEU A 80 -2.59 -6.89 7.30
N MET A 81 -2.54 -6.39 8.52
CA MET A 81 -1.58 -6.84 9.52
C MET A 81 -2.01 -8.19 10.11
N GLU A 82 -1.05 -8.94 10.65
CA GLU A 82 -1.32 -10.23 11.31
C GLU A 82 -2.30 -10.10 12.49
N SER A 83 -2.30 -8.93 13.12
CA SER A 83 -3.19 -8.55 14.21
C SER A 83 -4.67 -8.41 13.82
N CYS A 84 -5.00 -8.36 12.52
CA CYS A 84 -6.36 -8.15 12.02
C CYS A 84 -7.30 -9.28 12.42
N THR A 85 -8.46 -8.92 12.96
CA THR A 85 -9.44 -9.89 13.47
C THR A 85 -10.21 -10.56 12.34
N THR A 86 -10.68 -11.79 12.57
CA THR A 86 -11.46 -12.56 11.59
C THR A 86 -12.72 -11.82 11.15
N ASN A 87 -13.44 -11.17 12.07
CA ASN A 87 -14.65 -10.41 11.74
C ASN A 87 -14.41 -9.30 10.71
N ILE A 88 -13.26 -8.61 10.77
CA ILE A 88 -12.92 -7.57 9.79
C ILE A 88 -12.58 -8.23 8.44
N LYS A 89 -11.82 -9.33 8.45
CA LYS A 89 -11.48 -10.09 7.23
C LYS A 89 -12.73 -10.59 6.51
N ASP A 90 -13.66 -11.19 7.25
CA ASP A 90 -14.91 -11.74 6.69
C ASP A 90 -15.78 -10.64 6.10
N LEU A 91 -15.87 -9.48 6.76
CA LEU A 91 -16.59 -8.31 6.26
C LEU A 91 -15.98 -7.81 4.95
N LEU A 92 -14.67 -7.65 4.88
CA LEU A 92 -13.96 -7.22 3.68
C LEU A 92 -14.18 -8.20 2.52
N LEU A 93 -14.03 -9.51 2.76
CA LEU A 93 -14.26 -10.56 1.75
C LEU A 93 -15.70 -10.57 1.24
N LYS A 94 -16.69 -10.42 2.14
CA LYS A 94 -18.11 -10.34 1.77
C LYS A 94 -18.40 -9.16 0.83
N ASN A 95 -17.62 -8.08 0.94
CA ASN A 95 -17.72 -6.90 0.07
C ASN A 95 -16.75 -6.96 -1.12
N GLY A 96 -16.22 -8.13 -1.47
CA GLY A 96 -15.39 -8.32 -2.66
C GLY A 96 -13.97 -7.74 -2.57
N VAL A 97 -13.51 -7.38 -1.37
CA VAL A 97 -12.17 -6.81 -1.17
C VAL A 97 -11.10 -7.91 -1.24
N ILE A 98 -10.08 -7.70 -2.06
CA ILE A 98 -8.89 -8.52 -2.10
C ILE A 98 -8.06 -8.27 -0.85
N LEU A 99 -7.75 -9.33 -0.11
CA LEU A 99 -6.93 -9.25 1.09
C LEU A 99 -5.48 -9.62 0.74
N GLU A 100 -4.54 -8.75 1.08
CA GLU A 100 -3.11 -9.01 0.96
C GLU A 100 -2.43 -8.80 2.31
N LYS A 101 -1.36 -9.54 2.58
CA LYS A 101 -0.61 -9.35 3.83
C LYS A 101 0.21 -8.07 3.74
N TYR A 102 0.17 -7.26 4.80
CA TYR A 102 1.08 -6.14 4.93
C TYR A 102 2.54 -6.62 5.06
N CYS A 103 3.40 -6.12 4.18
CA CYS A 103 4.84 -6.30 4.17
C CYS A 103 5.56 -4.96 4.38
N LYS A 104 6.83 -5.03 4.80
CA LYS A 104 7.66 -3.82 4.99
C LYS A 104 8.10 -3.20 3.67
N SER A 105 8.30 -4.04 2.66
CA SER A 105 8.79 -3.64 1.34
C SER A 105 8.06 -4.42 0.24
N TYR A 106 7.85 -3.74 -0.88
CA TYR A 106 7.12 -4.22 -2.04
C TYR A 106 7.87 -3.88 -3.32
N CYS A 107 7.55 -4.63 -4.36
CA CYS A 107 7.79 -4.24 -5.74
C CYS A 107 6.48 -4.36 -6.53
N CYS A 108 6.38 -3.57 -7.59
CA CYS A 108 5.20 -3.54 -8.44
C CYS A 108 5.59 -3.04 -9.82
N ASN A 109 4.93 -3.55 -10.86
CA ASN A 109 4.99 -2.92 -12.17
C ASN A 109 4.60 -1.44 -12.08
N GLU A 110 5.45 -0.55 -12.62
CA GLU A 110 5.28 0.90 -12.52
C GLU A 110 3.92 1.39 -13.05
N ASN A 111 3.42 0.83 -14.15
CA ASN A 111 2.14 1.25 -14.73
C ASN A 111 0.95 0.86 -13.85
N ILE A 112 1.05 -0.26 -13.14
CA ILE A 112 0.06 -0.67 -12.15
C ILE A 112 0.17 0.25 -10.93
N LEU A 113 1.39 0.48 -10.42
CA LEU A 113 1.65 1.30 -9.24
C LEU A 113 1.16 2.74 -9.41
N LYS A 114 1.33 3.34 -10.60
CA LYS A 114 0.81 4.66 -10.96
C LYS A 114 -0.70 4.83 -10.76
N GLN A 115 -1.48 3.75 -10.80
CA GLN A 115 -2.93 3.81 -10.54
C GLN A 115 -3.24 3.96 -9.04
N TYR A 116 -2.28 3.61 -8.16
CA TYR A 116 -2.44 3.63 -6.71
C TYR A 116 -1.88 4.88 -6.04
N THR A 117 -1.11 5.69 -6.77
CA THR A 117 -0.45 6.88 -6.25
C THR A 117 -0.67 8.07 -7.18
N GLU A 118 -1.04 9.23 -6.66
CA GLU A 118 -1.19 10.45 -7.46
C GLU A 118 0.04 11.35 -7.31
N ASN A 119 0.44 12.02 -8.39
CA ASN A 119 1.48 13.07 -8.40
C ASN A 119 2.87 12.63 -7.86
N LYS A 120 3.19 11.33 -7.95
CA LYS A 120 4.50 10.79 -7.54
C LYS A 120 5.43 10.61 -8.73
N ILE A 121 6.71 10.89 -8.51
CA ILE A 121 7.78 10.63 -9.48
C ILE A 121 8.26 9.20 -9.29
N PHE A 122 8.48 8.48 -10.38
CA PHE A 122 9.00 7.11 -10.37
C PHE A 122 10.41 7.09 -10.92
N ILE A 123 11.32 6.45 -10.19
CA ILE A 123 12.71 6.28 -10.60
C ILE A 123 13.14 4.85 -10.26
N ASP A 124 13.58 4.10 -11.27
CA ASP A 124 14.30 2.85 -11.06
C ASP A 124 15.75 3.19 -10.68
N ASP A 125 16.05 3.25 -9.38
CA ASP A 125 17.39 3.60 -8.87
C ASP A 125 18.42 2.48 -9.01
N ARG A 126 18.04 1.31 -9.56
CA ARG A 126 18.95 0.15 -9.64
C ARG A 126 20.17 0.44 -10.49
N PHE A 127 20.13 1.40 -11.41
CA PHE A 127 21.31 1.83 -12.18
C PHE A 127 22.45 2.39 -11.30
N LEU A 128 22.18 2.74 -10.03
CA LEU A 128 23.20 3.21 -9.08
C LEU A 128 24.06 2.06 -8.52
N TYR A 129 23.55 0.83 -8.50
CA TYR A 129 24.22 -0.31 -7.83
C TYR A 129 24.18 -1.63 -8.60
N ASN A 130 23.42 -1.72 -9.70
CA ASN A 130 23.38 -2.89 -10.57
C ASN A 130 24.18 -2.63 -11.84
N GLU A 131 25.36 -3.24 -11.92
CA GLU A 131 26.30 -3.11 -13.06
C GLU A 131 25.72 -3.56 -14.41
N ASN A 132 24.60 -4.30 -14.41
CA ASN A 132 23.91 -4.71 -15.63
C ASN A 132 22.98 -3.62 -16.20
N ILE A 133 22.74 -2.54 -15.46
CA ILE A 133 21.87 -1.44 -15.88
C ILE A 133 22.77 -0.24 -16.20
N PRO A 134 22.69 0.33 -17.42
CA PRO A 134 23.47 1.52 -17.76
C PRO A 134 23.16 2.68 -16.81
N PHE A 135 24.21 3.38 -16.37
CA PHE A 135 24.07 4.58 -15.57
C PHE A 135 23.23 5.63 -16.29
N ASN A 136 22.27 6.23 -15.60
CA ASN A 136 21.40 7.26 -16.13
C ASN A 136 21.68 8.59 -15.42
N GLU A 137 22.43 9.47 -16.08
CA GLU A 137 22.85 10.76 -15.54
C GLU A 137 21.66 11.69 -15.24
N GLU A 138 20.62 11.71 -16.10
CA GLU A 138 19.44 12.54 -15.89
C GLU A 138 18.67 12.13 -14.62
N LEU A 139 18.49 10.84 -14.40
CA LEU A 139 17.83 10.33 -13.19
C LEU A 139 18.72 10.51 -11.96
N PHE A 140 20.04 10.34 -12.09
CA PHE A 140 20.97 10.61 -11.01
C PHE A 140 20.89 12.06 -10.52
N LEU A 141 20.89 13.04 -11.43
CA LEU A 141 20.79 14.46 -11.07
C LEU A 141 19.49 14.75 -10.31
N LYS A 142 18.35 14.17 -10.72
CA LYS A 142 17.09 14.29 -9.98
C LYS A 142 17.18 13.76 -8.54
N ILE A 143 17.85 12.63 -8.36
CA ILE A 143 18.06 12.03 -7.04
C ILE A 143 19.01 12.91 -6.19
N ASP A 144 20.11 13.39 -6.78
CA ASP A 144 21.10 14.26 -6.13
C ASP A 144 20.50 15.60 -5.70
N GLU A 145 19.57 16.14 -6.49
CA GLU A 145 18.76 17.32 -6.15
C GLU A 145 17.77 17.09 -5.00
N GLY A 146 17.62 15.86 -4.51
CA GLY A 146 16.76 15.51 -3.39
C GLY A 146 15.27 15.39 -3.74
N ILE A 147 14.94 15.15 -5.02
CA ILE A 147 13.56 14.91 -5.44
C ILE A 147 13.01 13.66 -4.73
N GLN A 148 11.80 13.76 -4.17
CA GLN A 148 11.10 12.60 -3.65
C GLN A 148 10.56 11.74 -4.79
N TYR A 149 10.86 10.44 -4.76
CA TYR A 149 10.43 9.47 -5.75
C TYR A 149 10.05 8.14 -5.11
N ILE A 150 9.35 7.32 -5.88
CA ILE A 150 9.05 5.93 -5.56
C ILE A 150 9.86 5.04 -6.50
N ASN A 151 10.62 4.11 -5.93
CA ASN A 151 11.25 3.05 -6.71
C ASN A 151 10.27 1.87 -6.88
N PRO A 152 9.78 1.58 -8.10
CA PRO A 152 8.81 0.49 -8.32
C PRO A 152 9.38 -0.89 -7.97
N TYR A 153 10.70 -1.06 -7.91
CA TYR A 153 11.36 -2.31 -7.55
C TYR A 153 11.66 -2.44 -6.05
N TYR A 154 11.50 -1.35 -5.28
CA TYR A 154 11.65 -1.35 -3.84
C TYR A 154 10.97 -0.11 -3.23
N PHE A 155 9.78 -0.29 -2.68
CA PHE A 155 9.07 0.76 -1.94
C PHE A 155 8.41 0.20 -0.68
N THR A 156 8.15 1.08 0.28
CA THR A 156 7.42 0.81 1.52
C THR A 156 5.97 1.28 1.38
N PHE A 157 5.11 0.86 2.31
CA PHE A 157 3.73 1.36 2.30
C PHE A 157 3.65 2.88 2.46
N ASP A 158 4.56 3.49 3.23
CA ASP A 158 4.55 4.93 3.46
C ASP A 158 4.83 5.73 2.18
N ASP A 159 5.51 5.14 1.20
CA ASP A 159 5.75 5.76 -0.10
C ASP A 159 4.47 5.88 -0.94
N ILE A 160 3.49 5.01 -0.68
CA ILE A 160 2.22 4.89 -1.45
C ILE A 160 0.97 5.23 -0.62
N LYS A 161 1.15 5.65 0.64
CA LYS A 161 0.06 5.95 1.59
C LYS A 161 -0.60 7.29 1.30
#